data_AF-A0A9D7DX81-F1
#
_entry.id   AF-A0A9D7DX81-F1
#
_cell.length_a   1.000
_cell.length_b   1.000
_cell.length_c   1.000
_cell.angle_alpha   90.00
_cell.angle_beta   90.00
_cell.angle_gamma   90.00
#
_symmetry.space_group_name_H-M   'P 1'
#
loop_
_entity.id
_entity.type
_entity.pdbx_description
1 polymer ?
#
loop_
_entity_poly.entity_id
_entity_poly.type
_entity_poly.pdbx_seq_one_letter_code
_entity_poly.pdbx_strand_id
1 'polypeptide(L)'
;MRHRKILWLALLGLAFAAALLVSCSSDDGGDDGGGQAEWTIMLYGAGNNDLDQANNGTSYIVQDVQDMEKVGSQDGIHMIAMVSRFGGGGNARYYKIGFHPNENPNAISSEELLNLGTKDMSDPATLKAFINYCKQNFPANRYQLIIDDHGAGWPGSCSDDLAGAGGLLTMPECRDAIATSDLGRVDILTWHACLMSMAEVAYELRSVCEYMTSCQFTMPMENILGADLWLGWLKDNKTSSNENYARKVVESVIQRAQFKQKTTHYAMIKMSEMQNLGAALGTFGNILVQEGGQHWGEVLNAWNSTHATNLDNPTYVDIREFTNQIQAQPTLSTINLIVSNCNNVRNAINAAVPFTDTYFHSPTQPVPRGGLNVYIPWQVNQYVPDSVSYSSLQWRATNWHSFVSTFVRSLGGGDPTGRCCYNNNTQCADNATQADCNGVGGVWTEGATCAQGCGGGGQQCATTCDQASAIQLNQIYSCDLQGGRGAANWFRVGITTGTFRFEVATAQGNDYDVYTFSPCGSGLGCQSEATGSTEDFTCDFTGSGDLYIAVAIWDGGGPFDFRVTQVGITDQPGSIALK
;
A
#
# COMPACT_ATOMS: atom_id res chain seq x y z
N MET A 1 -7.65 -101.33 -7.14
CA MET A 1 -9.13 -101.29 -7.03
C MET A 1 -9.47 -101.32 -5.54
N ARG A 2 -10.06 -100.35 -4.84
CA ARG A 2 -10.76 -99.09 -5.13
C ARG A 2 -10.13 -98.03 -4.22
N HIS A 3 -9.70 -96.91 -4.80
CA HIS A 3 -9.08 -95.80 -4.08
C HIS A 3 -10.13 -94.78 -3.61
N ARG A 4 -9.99 -94.40 -2.33
CA ARG A 4 -10.04 -93.03 -1.77
C ARG A 4 -11.22 -92.12 -2.15
N LYS A 5 -12.02 -91.70 -1.15
CA LYS A 5 -12.44 -90.30 -0.89
C LYS A 5 -13.57 -90.23 0.16
N ILE A 6 -13.21 -90.31 1.45
CA ILE A 6 -13.96 -89.68 2.55
C ILE A 6 -12.93 -89.39 3.65
N LEU A 7 -12.36 -88.18 3.65
CA LEU A 7 -11.71 -87.51 4.80
C LEU A 7 -11.08 -86.25 4.24
N TRP A 8 -11.84 -85.15 4.21
CA TRP A 8 -11.42 -83.74 4.18
C TRP A 8 -12.71 -82.89 4.09
N LEU A 9 -13.39 -82.70 5.23
CA LEU A 9 -14.63 -81.91 5.35
C LEU A 9 -14.45 -80.72 6.30
N ALA A 10 -13.28 -80.06 6.24
CA ALA A 10 -13.02 -78.87 7.07
C ALA A 10 -12.04 -77.83 6.45
N LEU A 11 -11.83 -77.81 5.12
CA LEU A 11 -10.88 -76.85 4.50
C LEU A 11 -11.24 -76.43 3.06
N LEU A 12 -12.53 -76.24 2.75
CA LEU A 12 -12.99 -75.80 1.41
C LEU A 12 -14.27 -74.95 1.48
N GLY A 13 -14.30 -74.01 2.42
CA GLY A 13 -15.40 -73.02 2.59
C GLY A 13 -14.97 -71.57 2.38
N LEU A 14 -13.84 -71.31 1.71
CA LEU A 14 -13.25 -69.95 1.62
C LEU A 14 -12.58 -69.66 0.27
N ALA A 15 -13.06 -70.26 -0.83
CA ALA A 15 -12.50 -70.04 -2.17
C ALA A 15 -13.53 -70.10 -3.32
N PHE A 16 -14.78 -69.67 -3.08
CA PHE A 16 -15.81 -69.59 -4.13
C PHE A 16 -16.68 -68.32 -3.96
N ALA A 17 -16.05 -67.15 -4.05
CA ALA A 17 -16.74 -65.86 -4.16
C ALA A 17 -15.92 -64.86 -5.00
N ALA A 18 -15.19 -65.35 -6.00
CA ALA A 18 -14.37 -64.53 -6.89
C ALA A 18 -14.43 -65.09 -8.32
N ALA A 19 -15.56 -64.89 -8.99
CA ALA A 19 -15.69 -64.88 -10.45
C ALA A 19 -17.18 -64.78 -10.80
N LEU A 20 -17.66 -63.55 -11.01
CA LEU A 20 -18.76 -63.16 -11.91
C LEU A 20 -19.15 -61.73 -11.51
N LEU A 21 -18.65 -60.76 -12.27
CA LEU A 21 -19.30 -59.50 -12.64
C LEU A 21 -18.27 -58.67 -13.43
N VAL A 22 -18.23 -58.89 -14.74
CA VAL A 22 -17.68 -57.94 -15.70
C VAL A 22 -18.87 -57.26 -16.38
N SER A 23 -18.75 -55.94 -16.54
CA SER A 23 -19.49 -55.06 -17.45
C SER A 23 -20.63 -54.23 -16.86
N CYS A 24 -20.27 -53.05 -16.34
CA CYS A 24 -20.75 -51.77 -16.89
C CYS A 24 -19.62 -50.74 -16.70
N SER A 25 -19.21 -50.12 -17.81
CA SER A 25 -18.17 -49.10 -17.88
C SER A 25 -18.66 -47.79 -17.26
N SER A 26 -17.97 -47.33 -16.22
CA SER A 26 -17.80 -45.92 -15.93
C SER A 26 -16.31 -45.65 -16.04
N ASP A 27 -15.94 -44.88 -17.05
CA ASP A 27 -14.58 -44.42 -17.31
C ASP A 27 -14.29 -43.24 -16.37
N ASP A 28 -14.18 -43.55 -15.08
CA ASP A 28 -13.74 -42.61 -14.06
C ASP A 28 -12.20 -42.66 -14.03
N GLY A 29 -11.58 -41.87 -14.89
CA GLY A 29 -10.14 -41.65 -14.91
C GLY A 29 -9.69 -40.84 -13.69
N GLY A 30 -9.60 -41.51 -12.54
CA GLY A 30 -8.93 -41.03 -11.34
C GLY A 30 -7.76 -41.94 -10.98
N ASP A 31 -6.54 -41.49 -11.30
CA ASP A 31 -5.32 -41.99 -10.69
C ASP A 31 -4.50 -40.80 -10.19
N ASP A 32 -4.99 -40.17 -9.12
CA ASP A 32 -4.27 -39.14 -8.38
C ASP A 32 -3.44 -39.85 -7.30
N GLY A 33 -2.27 -40.33 -7.68
CA GLY A 33 -1.33 -40.97 -6.76
C GLY A 33 -0.86 -40.02 -5.66
N GLY A 34 -1.50 -40.04 -4.48
CA GLY A 34 -0.96 -39.80 -3.13
C GLY A 34 -0.09 -38.55 -2.84
N GLY A 35 0.11 -37.63 -3.78
CA GLY A 35 0.95 -36.44 -3.66
C GLY A 35 0.12 -35.17 -3.58
N GLN A 36 0.65 -34.15 -2.88
CA GLN A 36 0.09 -32.81 -2.85
C GLN A 36 0.03 -32.24 -4.27
N ALA A 37 -1.05 -31.51 -4.61
CA ALA A 37 -1.21 -30.87 -5.91
C ALA A 37 -0.03 -29.92 -6.20
N GLU A 38 0.30 -29.75 -7.47
CA GLU A 38 1.41 -28.87 -7.84
C GLU A 38 1.00 -27.40 -7.76
N TRP A 39 -0.22 -27.09 -8.21
CA TRP A 39 -0.74 -25.71 -8.23
C TRP A 39 -2.13 -25.59 -7.63
N THR A 40 -2.37 -24.49 -6.92
CA THR A 40 -3.70 -23.94 -6.70
C THR A 40 -3.78 -22.55 -7.29
N ILE A 41 -4.72 -22.37 -8.20
CA ILE A 41 -5.03 -21.10 -8.88
C ILE A 41 -6.27 -20.53 -8.21
N MET A 42 -6.15 -19.32 -7.67
CA MET A 42 -7.20 -18.63 -6.94
C MET A 42 -7.66 -17.42 -7.75
N LEU A 43 -8.90 -17.40 -8.23
CA LEU A 43 -9.51 -16.22 -8.84
C LEU A 43 -10.32 -15.46 -7.79
N TYR A 44 -9.98 -14.21 -7.52
CA TYR A 44 -10.77 -13.27 -6.73
C TYR A 44 -11.44 -12.27 -7.70
N GLY A 45 -12.65 -12.60 -8.16
CA GLY A 45 -13.44 -11.79 -9.08
C GLY A 45 -14.40 -10.86 -8.32
N ALA A 46 -14.02 -9.59 -8.19
CA ALA A 46 -14.72 -8.60 -7.38
C ALA A 46 -15.81 -7.86 -8.18
N GLY A 47 -16.82 -8.58 -8.66
CA GLY A 47 -17.84 -8.04 -9.55
C GLY A 47 -18.90 -7.11 -8.94
N ASN A 48 -18.64 -6.44 -7.81
CA ASN A 48 -19.60 -5.56 -7.14
C ASN A 48 -19.65 -4.15 -7.74
N ASN A 49 -19.49 -4.05 -9.06
CA ASN A 49 -19.46 -2.79 -9.82
C ASN A 49 -19.90 -3.05 -11.29
N ASP A 50 -19.65 -2.10 -12.18
CA ASP A 50 -20.04 -2.17 -13.58
C ASP A 50 -19.30 -3.22 -14.42
N LEU A 51 -18.27 -3.91 -13.90
CA LEU A 51 -17.63 -5.05 -14.57
C LEU A 51 -18.50 -6.32 -14.58
N ASP A 52 -19.53 -6.42 -13.73
CA ASP A 52 -20.56 -7.48 -13.86
C ASP A 52 -21.58 -7.17 -14.99
N GLN A 53 -21.25 -6.27 -15.91
CA GLN A 53 -22.04 -5.97 -17.09
C GLN A 53 -21.18 -6.06 -18.35
N ALA A 54 -21.52 -7.01 -19.22
CA ALA A 54 -20.93 -7.16 -20.55
C ALA A 54 -21.95 -6.90 -21.66
N ASN A 55 -21.45 -6.81 -22.89
CA ASN A 55 -22.30 -6.68 -24.07
C ASN A 55 -23.34 -7.82 -24.14
N ASN A 56 -24.49 -7.53 -24.75
CA ASN A 56 -25.57 -8.49 -24.97
C ASN A 56 -26.21 -9.06 -23.69
N GLY A 57 -26.15 -8.34 -22.57
CA GLY A 57 -26.80 -8.74 -21.31
C GLY A 57 -26.11 -9.89 -20.58
N THR A 58 -24.80 -10.03 -20.79
CA THR A 58 -23.94 -11.01 -20.11
C THR A 58 -23.10 -10.30 -19.02
N SER A 59 -22.19 -11.02 -18.37
CA SER A 59 -21.31 -10.48 -17.32
C SER A 59 -19.86 -10.86 -17.63
N TYR A 60 -18.93 -9.91 -17.54
CA TYR A 60 -17.51 -10.21 -17.73
C TYR A 60 -17.03 -11.17 -16.64
N ILE A 61 -17.40 -10.91 -15.40
CA ILE A 61 -17.09 -11.77 -14.24
C ILE A 61 -17.54 -13.22 -14.44
N VAL A 62 -18.69 -13.45 -15.09
CA VAL A 62 -19.11 -14.81 -15.47
C VAL A 62 -18.24 -15.37 -16.60
N GLN A 63 -17.94 -14.56 -17.62
CA GLN A 63 -17.07 -14.95 -18.73
C GLN A 63 -15.64 -15.26 -18.26
N ASP A 64 -15.17 -14.66 -17.17
CA ASP A 64 -13.86 -14.91 -16.56
C ASP A 64 -13.77 -16.33 -16.04
N VAL A 65 -14.81 -16.76 -15.32
CA VAL A 65 -14.95 -18.15 -14.89
C VAL A 65 -15.09 -19.09 -16.09
N GLN A 66 -15.86 -18.70 -17.11
CA GLN A 66 -16.05 -19.54 -18.31
C GLN A 66 -14.76 -19.73 -19.12
N ASP A 67 -13.87 -18.75 -19.15
CA ASP A 67 -12.55 -18.92 -19.76
C ASP A 67 -11.70 -19.92 -18.98
N MET A 68 -11.82 -19.95 -17.65
CA MET A 68 -11.20 -21.00 -16.84
C MET A 68 -11.88 -22.36 -17.02
N GLU A 69 -13.20 -22.42 -17.24
CA GLU A 69 -13.97 -23.65 -17.46
C GLU A 69 -13.63 -24.35 -18.79
N LYS A 70 -13.07 -23.63 -19.77
CA LYS A 70 -12.45 -24.25 -20.97
C LYS A 70 -11.26 -25.13 -20.62
N VAL A 71 -10.78 -25.06 -19.39
CA VAL A 71 -9.61 -25.77 -18.90
C VAL A 71 -10.01 -26.64 -17.70
N GLY A 72 -10.53 -26.09 -16.62
CA GLY A 72 -10.97 -26.82 -15.44
C GLY A 72 -9.84 -27.35 -14.56
N SER A 73 -10.19 -27.68 -13.31
CA SER A 73 -9.32 -28.35 -12.34
C SER A 73 -9.05 -29.80 -12.74
N GLN A 74 -7.78 -30.19 -12.84
CA GLN A 74 -7.36 -31.57 -13.17
C GLN A 74 -5.86 -31.77 -12.92
N ASP A 75 -5.40 -33.04 -12.92
CA ASP A 75 -3.98 -33.43 -13.01
C ASP A 75 -3.03 -32.80 -11.98
N GLY A 76 -3.50 -32.60 -10.74
CA GLY A 76 -2.73 -31.94 -9.68
C GLY A 76 -2.72 -30.41 -9.79
N ILE A 77 -3.72 -29.82 -10.45
CA ILE A 77 -3.99 -28.38 -10.47
C ILE A 77 -5.41 -28.16 -9.95
N HIS A 78 -5.54 -27.37 -8.89
CA HIS A 78 -6.82 -26.88 -8.39
C HIS A 78 -7.07 -25.47 -8.90
N MET A 79 -8.29 -25.20 -9.39
CA MET A 79 -8.73 -23.87 -9.79
C MET A 79 -9.96 -23.52 -8.99
N ILE A 80 -9.86 -22.51 -8.14
CA ILE A 80 -10.91 -22.07 -7.23
C ILE A 80 -11.20 -20.61 -7.50
N ALA A 81 -12.47 -20.26 -7.68
CA ALA A 81 -12.90 -18.89 -7.88
C ALA A 81 -13.79 -18.43 -6.73
N MET A 82 -13.51 -17.25 -6.19
CA MET A 82 -14.47 -16.43 -5.47
C MET A 82 -15.02 -15.39 -6.44
N VAL A 83 -16.34 -15.37 -6.61
CA VAL A 83 -17.01 -14.44 -7.51
C VAL A 83 -18.17 -13.77 -6.80
N SER A 84 -18.19 -12.44 -6.83
CA SER A 84 -19.37 -11.64 -6.50
C SER A 84 -19.94 -11.01 -7.77
N ARG A 85 -21.23 -10.64 -7.75
CA ARG A 85 -21.94 -10.08 -8.91
C ARG A 85 -22.80 -8.90 -8.51
N PHE A 86 -22.66 -7.77 -9.20
CA PHE A 86 -23.48 -6.59 -9.03
C PHE A 86 -24.97 -6.88 -9.27
N GLY A 87 -25.29 -7.52 -10.41
CA GLY A 87 -26.64 -7.97 -10.73
C GLY A 87 -27.18 -9.04 -9.77
N GLY A 88 -26.29 -9.68 -9.01
CA GLY A 88 -26.60 -10.63 -7.94
C GLY A 88 -26.74 -10.00 -6.55
N GLY A 89 -26.74 -8.67 -6.43
CA GLY A 89 -26.84 -7.96 -5.14
C GLY A 89 -25.59 -8.10 -4.26
N GLY A 90 -24.43 -8.30 -4.89
CA GLY A 90 -23.15 -8.49 -4.22
C GLY A 90 -22.96 -9.85 -3.55
N ASN A 91 -23.83 -10.82 -3.85
CA ASN A 91 -23.71 -12.18 -3.31
C ASN A 91 -22.46 -12.86 -3.87
N ALA A 92 -21.51 -13.16 -2.97
CA ALA A 92 -20.27 -13.82 -3.28
C ALA A 92 -20.36 -15.34 -3.07
N ARG A 93 -19.75 -16.10 -3.97
CA ARG A 93 -19.72 -17.56 -3.93
C ARG A 93 -18.33 -18.10 -4.23
N TYR A 94 -18.02 -19.26 -3.65
CA TYR A 94 -16.86 -20.07 -4.03
C TYR A 94 -17.27 -21.13 -5.04
N TYR A 95 -16.44 -21.32 -6.06
CA TYR A 95 -16.59 -22.33 -7.10
C TYR A 95 -15.32 -23.16 -7.24
N LYS A 96 -15.48 -24.47 -7.41
CA LYS A 96 -14.42 -25.33 -7.92
C LYS A 96 -14.56 -25.42 -9.44
N ILE A 97 -13.60 -24.88 -10.17
CA ILE A 97 -13.71 -24.77 -11.61
C ILE A 97 -13.61 -26.15 -12.26
N GLY A 98 -14.67 -26.57 -12.94
CA GLY A 98 -14.77 -27.81 -13.71
C GLY A 98 -14.47 -27.59 -15.20
N PHE A 99 -14.30 -28.67 -15.96
CA PHE A 99 -14.16 -28.58 -17.41
C PHE A 99 -15.54 -28.54 -18.09
N HIS A 100 -15.90 -27.35 -18.60
CA HIS A 100 -17.18 -27.08 -19.22
C HIS A 100 -17.02 -26.12 -20.43
N PRO A 101 -16.53 -26.59 -21.58
CA PRO A 101 -16.18 -25.71 -22.71
C PRO A 101 -17.38 -25.15 -23.51
N ASN A 102 -18.61 -25.60 -23.23
CA ASN A 102 -19.80 -25.32 -24.03
C ASN A 102 -20.97 -24.84 -23.17
N GLU A 103 -20.81 -23.68 -22.53
CA GLU A 103 -21.75 -23.16 -21.54
C GLU A 103 -22.79 -22.17 -22.09
N ASN A 104 -23.85 -21.96 -21.31
CA ASN A 104 -24.76 -20.83 -21.51
C ASN A 104 -24.01 -19.51 -21.27
N PRO A 105 -24.24 -18.46 -22.07
CA PRO A 105 -23.39 -17.25 -22.08
C PRO A 105 -23.43 -16.35 -20.84
N ASN A 106 -24.20 -16.70 -19.80
CA ASN A 106 -24.30 -15.91 -18.56
C ASN A 106 -24.59 -16.81 -17.33
N ALA A 107 -24.00 -18.01 -17.29
CA ALA A 107 -24.09 -18.92 -16.16
C ALA A 107 -22.71 -19.53 -15.87
N ILE A 108 -22.42 -19.80 -14.61
CA ILE A 108 -21.27 -20.59 -14.18
C ILE A 108 -21.77 -22.02 -14.00
N SER A 109 -21.19 -23.01 -14.69
CA SER A 109 -21.61 -24.42 -14.53
C SER A 109 -20.75 -25.21 -13.55
N SER A 110 -19.62 -24.63 -13.13
CA SER A 110 -18.76 -25.15 -12.08
C SER A 110 -19.48 -25.37 -10.74
N GLU A 111 -18.95 -26.32 -9.95
CA GLU A 111 -19.49 -26.69 -8.64
C GLU A 111 -19.46 -25.51 -7.67
N GLU A 112 -20.63 -25.04 -7.21
CA GLU A 112 -20.74 -24.08 -6.11
C GLU A 112 -20.34 -24.79 -4.80
N LEU A 113 -19.19 -24.42 -4.25
CA LEU A 113 -18.66 -24.97 -3.00
C LEU A 113 -19.33 -24.31 -1.78
N LEU A 114 -19.54 -23.00 -1.85
CA LEU A 114 -20.05 -22.22 -0.72
C LEU A 114 -20.71 -20.92 -1.19
N ASN A 115 -21.89 -20.64 -0.67
CA ASN A 115 -22.54 -19.33 -0.77
C ASN A 115 -22.19 -18.49 0.47
N LEU A 116 -21.52 -17.35 0.28
CA LEU A 116 -21.07 -16.49 1.37
C LEU A 116 -22.08 -15.40 1.73
N GLY A 117 -23.16 -15.27 0.95
CA GLY A 117 -24.03 -14.11 0.98
C GLY A 117 -23.35 -12.86 0.44
N THR A 118 -23.90 -11.68 0.73
CA THR A 118 -23.30 -10.42 0.32
C THR A 118 -21.96 -10.19 1.01
N LYS A 119 -20.93 -9.85 0.24
CA LYS A 119 -19.60 -9.51 0.73
C LYS A 119 -19.14 -8.19 0.15
N ASP A 120 -18.45 -7.42 0.98
CA ASP A 120 -17.62 -6.31 0.53
C ASP A 120 -16.34 -6.89 -0.06
N MET A 121 -16.15 -6.68 -1.37
CA MET A 121 -15.00 -7.19 -2.09
C MET A 121 -13.75 -6.32 -1.94
N SER A 122 -13.91 -5.11 -1.41
CA SER A 122 -12.82 -4.21 -1.05
C SER A 122 -12.24 -4.49 0.35
N ASP A 123 -12.93 -5.30 1.17
CA ASP A 123 -12.50 -5.64 2.53
C ASP A 123 -11.29 -6.61 2.53
N PRO A 124 -10.14 -6.25 3.14
CA PRO A 124 -8.99 -7.15 3.27
C PRO A 124 -9.30 -8.46 4.00
N ALA A 125 -10.27 -8.48 4.92
CA ALA A 125 -10.69 -9.69 5.60
C ALA A 125 -11.36 -10.69 4.64
N THR A 126 -12.10 -10.20 3.64
CA THR A 126 -12.70 -11.02 2.59
C THR A 126 -11.64 -11.70 1.74
N LEU A 127 -10.64 -10.94 1.25
CA LEU A 127 -9.52 -11.50 0.48
C LEU A 127 -8.73 -12.54 1.30
N LYS A 128 -8.37 -12.21 2.54
CA LYS A 128 -7.65 -13.11 3.44
C LYS A 128 -8.43 -14.41 3.69
N ALA A 129 -9.74 -14.31 3.94
CA ALA A 129 -10.58 -15.48 4.18
C ALA A 129 -10.60 -16.41 2.96
N PHE A 130 -10.66 -15.86 1.75
CA PHE A 130 -10.60 -16.64 0.52
C PHE A 130 -9.24 -17.35 0.35
N ILE A 131 -8.13 -16.65 0.57
CA ILE A 131 -6.78 -17.25 0.50
C ILE A 131 -6.66 -18.41 1.50
N ASN A 132 -7.13 -18.20 2.74
CA ASN A 132 -7.11 -19.23 3.77
C ASN A 132 -7.98 -20.43 3.41
N TYR A 133 -9.18 -20.19 2.87
CA TYR A 133 -10.07 -21.25 2.40
C TYR A 133 -9.38 -22.11 1.34
N CYS A 134 -8.77 -21.49 0.33
CA CYS A 134 -8.04 -22.18 -0.71
C CYS A 134 -6.86 -22.99 -0.17
N LYS A 135 -6.04 -22.42 0.73
CA LYS A 135 -4.91 -23.14 1.36
C LYS A 135 -5.38 -24.37 2.13
N GLN A 136 -6.45 -24.23 2.92
CA GLN A 136 -6.92 -25.30 3.81
C GLN A 136 -7.59 -26.45 3.04
N ASN A 137 -8.37 -26.15 2.00
CA ASN A 137 -9.17 -27.15 1.29
C ASN A 137 -8.50 -27.68 0.02
N PHE A 138 -7.59 -26.90 -0.57
CA PHE A 138 -6.89 -27.22 -1.81
C PHE A 138 -5.37 -26.99 -1.61
N PRO A 139 -4.70 -27.80 -0.78
CA PRO A 139 -3.28 -27.64 -0.54
C PRO A 139 -2.47 -27.99 -1.80
N ALA A 140 -1.55 -27.09 -2.19
CA ALA A 140 -0.65 -27.27 -3.32
C ALA A 140 0.78 -26.81 -2.98
N ASN A 141 1.74 -27.19 -3.81
CA ASN A 141 3.13 -26.76 -3.70
C ASN A 141 3.28 -25.28 -4.06
N ARG A 142 2.48 -24.78 -5.01
CA ARG A 142 2.52 -23.40 -5.49
C ARG A 142 1.13 -22.78 -5.63
N TYR A 143 1.06 -21.47 -5.49
CA TYR A 143 -0.17 -20.69 -5.48
C TYR A 143 -0.09 -19.51 -6.44
N GLN A 144 -1.07 -19.41 -7.34
CA GLN A 144 -1.34 -18.18 -8.09
C GLN A 144 -2.59 -17.51 -7.52
N LEU A 145 -2.51 -16.21 -7.28
CA LEU A 145 -3.68 -15.37 -7.01
C LEU A 145 -3.92 -14.47 -8.21
N ILE A 146 -5.11 -14.56 -8.78
CA ILE A 146 -5.62 -13.69 -9.84
C ILE A 146 -6.62 -12.74 -9.18
N ILE A 147 -6.35 -11.44 -9.23
CA ILE A 147 -7.29 -10.41 -8.78
C ILE A 147 -7.87 -9.75 -10.01
N ASP A 148 -9.19 -9.76 -10.11
CA ASP A 148 -9.92 -9.31 -11.28
C ASP A 148 -10.98 -8.29 -10.87
N ASP A 149 -10.70 -7.03 -11.25
CA ASP A 149 -11.58 -5.89 -11.02
C ASP A 149 -11.05 -4.59 -11.70
N HIS A 150 -11.66 -3.45 -11.38
CA HIS A 150 -11.05 -2.13 -11.51
C HIS A 150 -9.73 -2.03 -10.75
N GLY A 151 -8.80 -1.31 -11.35
CA GLY A 151 -7.51 -0.99 -10.74
C GLY A 151 -7.24 0.51 -10.86
N ALA A 152 -6.77 1.10 -9.77
CA ALA A 152 -6.37 2.50 -9.72
C ALA A 152 -4.85 2.66 -9.68
N GLY A 153 -4.06 1.57 -9.69
CA GLY A 153 -2.63 1.59 -9.43
C GLY A 153 -2.32 1.64 -7.94
N TRP A 154 -1.46 2.56 -7.51
CA TRP A 154 -1.06 2.68 -6.11
C TRP A 154 -2.21 2.92 -5.10
N PRO A 155 -3.35 3.57 -5.42
CA PRO A 155 -4.43 3.75 -4.47
C PRO A 155 -5.12 2.44 -4.06
N GLY A 156 -5.23 1.46 -4.96
CA GLY A 156 -6.00 0.25 -4.70
C GLY A 156 -6.61 -0.41 -5.96
N SER A 157 -7.37 -1.47 -5.72
CA SER A 157 -8.18 -2.21 -6.70
C SER A 157 -9.45 -2.76 -5.99
N CYS A 158 -10.26 -3.61 -6.63
CA CYS A 158 -11.44 -4.24 -6.01
C CYS A 158 -12.45 -3.21 -5.49
N SER A 159 -12.93 -2.33 -6.37
CA SER A 159 -14.02 -1.40 -6.12
C SER A 159 -15.34 -2.10 -5.80
N ASP A 160 -16.09 -1.55 -4.84
CA ASP A 160 -17.39 -2.09 -4.44
C ASP A 160 -18.44 -0.97 -4.32
N ASP A 161 -19.40 -0.99 -5.26
CA ASP A 161 -20.46 0.01 -5.42
C ASP A 161 -21.79 -0.40 -4.74
N LEU A 162 -21.86 -1.59 -4.11
CA LEU A 162 -23.11 -2.11 -3.54
C LEU A 162 -23.10 -2.22 -2.02
N ALA A 163 -22.04 -2.80 -1.45
CA ALA A 163 -22.01 -3.24 -0.06
C ALA A 163 -21.72 -2.12 0.95
N GLY A 164 -21.96 -0.86 0.56
CA GLY A 164 -21.74 0.32 1.42
C GLY A 164 -20.27 0.73 1.58
N ALA A 165 -19.37 0.15 0.78
CA ALA A 165 -17.93 0.34 0.90
C ALA A 165 -17.42 1.56 0.11
N GLY A 166 -17.93 1.78 -1.12
CA GLY A 166 -17.59 2.96 -1.95
C GLY A 166 -16.08 3.19 -2.14
N GLY A 167 -15.28 2.14 -1.92
CA GLY A 167 -13.84 2.21 -1.71
C GLY A 167 -13.11 1.15 -2.50
N LEU A 168 -11.78 1.19 -2.40
CA LEU A 168 -10.86 0.23 -2.99
C LEU A 168 -10.22 -0.58 -1.88
N LEU A 169 -9.93 -1.86 -2.14
CA LEU A 169 -8.90 -2.57 -1.40
C LEU A 169 -7.56 -1.86 -1.64
N THR A 170 -7.09 -1.13 -0.64
CA THR A 170 -5.86 -0.36 -0.78
C THR A 170 -4.64 -1.29 -0.90
N MET A 171 -3.55 -0.81 -1.48
CA MET A 171 -2.35 -1.64 -1.63
C MET A 171 -1.76 -2.12 -0.28
N PRO A 172 -1.72 -1.31 0.80
CA PRO A 172 -1.35 -1.79 2.13
C PRO A 172 -2.30 -2.86 2.68
N GLU A 173 -3.61 -2.71 2.47
CA GLU A 173 -4.60 -3.71 2.90
C GLU A 173 -4.46 -5.02 2.12
N CYS A 174 -4.22 -4.95 0.81
CA CYS A 174 -3.93 -6.12 -0.03
C CYS A 174 -2.66 -6.85 0.45
N ARG A 175 -1.58 -6.09 0.69
CA ARG A 175 -0.33 -6.61 1.26
C ARG A 175 -0.60 -7.34 2.58
N ASP A 176 -1.33 -6.71 3.49
CA ASP A 176 -1.58 -7.26 4.83
C ASP A 176 -2.52 -8.47 4.80
N ALA A 177 -3.51 -8.48 3.91
CA ALA A 177 -4.39 -9.62 3.69
C ALA A 177 -3.60 -10.86 3.25
N ILE A 178 -2.66 -10.71 2.30
CA ILE A 178 -1.81 -11.82 1.84
C ILE A 178 -0.78 -12.18 2.92
N ALA A 179 -0.06 -11.20 3.47
CA ALA A 179 1.02 -11.42 4.44
C ALA A 179 0.54 -12.12 5.71
N THR A 180 -0.68 -11.83 6.16
CA THR A 180 -1.24 -12.40 7.39
C THR A 180 -2.16 -13.60 7.15
N SER A 181 -2.34 -14.02 5.89
CA SER A 181 -3.00 -15.27 5.54
C SER A 181 -2.16 -16.49 5.95
N ASP A 182 -2.76 -17.67 5.95
CA ASP A 182 -2.09 -18.94 6.24
C ASP A 182 -1.06 -19.31 5.16
N LEU A 183 -1.10 -18.64 3.99
CA LEU A 183 -0.04 -18.72 2.98
C LEU A 183 1.14 -17.80 3.29
N GLY A 184 0.87 -16.59 3.78
CA GLY A 184 1.83 -15.49 3.96
C GLY A 184 2.42 -14.91 2.67
N ARG A 185 2.41 -15.67 1.57
CA ARG A 185 2.96 -15.32 0.26
C ARG A 185 2.37 -16.21 -0.84
N VAL A 186 2.22 -15.67 -2.04
CA VAL A 186 1.89 -16.44 -3.26
C VAL A 186 3.11 -16.54 -4.19
N ASP A 187 3.11 -17.51 -5.09
CA ASP A 187 4.16 -17.62 -6.11
C ASP A 187 3.95 -16.55 -7.18
N ILE A 188 2.72 -16.42 -7.68
CA ILE A 188 2.38 -15.46 -8.74
C ILE A 188 1.14 -14.66 -8.34
N LEU A 189 1.24 -13.34 -8.43
CA LEU A 189 0.10 -12.43 -8.32
C LEU A 189 -0.21 -11.83 -9.70
N THR A 190 -1.38 -12.15 -10.25
CA THR A 190 -1.83 -11.70 -11.56
C THR A 190 -2.93 -10.68 -11.37
N TRP A 191 -2.69 -9.45 -11.81
CA TRP A 191 -3.70 -8.41 -11.88
C TRP A 191 -4.39 -8.46 -13.24
N HIS A 192 -5.66 -8.83 -13.26
CA HIS A 192 -6.57 -8.47 -14.33
C HIS A 192 -7.29 -7.18 -13.95
N ALA A 193 -6.50 -6.11 -13.74
CA ALA A 193 -6.97 -4.82 -13.29
C ALA A 193 -6.11 -3.71 -13.89
N CYS A 194 -6.75 -2.57 -14.17
CA CYS A 194 -6.11 -1.45 -14.84
C CYS A 194 -4.98 -0.84 -14.01
N LEU A 195 -3.93 -0.33 -14.68
CA LEU A 195 -2.90 0.53 -14.06
C LEU A 195 -2.03 -0.15 -12.97
N MET A 196 -2.10 -1.47 -12.80
CA MET A 196 -1.42 -2.17 -11.70
C MET A 196 0.09 -2.41 -11.93
N SER A 197 0.63 -2.14 -13.12
CA SER A 197 2.08 -2.11 -13.36
C SER A 197 2.69 -0.79 -12.91
N MET A 198 2.67 -0.54 -11.61
CA MET A 198 3.36 0.59 -10.97
C MET A 198 4.47 0.12 -10.07
N ALA A 199 5.56 0.87 -10.00
CA ALA A 199 6.67 0.61 -9.08
C ALA A 199 6.21 0.69 -7.62
N GLU A 200 5.31 1.60 -7.30
CA GLU A 200 4.66 1.75 -6.00
C GLU A 200 3.94 0.46 -5.59
N VAL A 201 3.07 -0.07 -6.47
CA VAL A 201 2.32 -1.31 -6.27
C VAL A 201 3.27 -2.50 -6.12
N ALA A 202 4.21 -2.66 -7.05
CA ALA A 202 5.16 -3.75 -7.04
C ALA A 202 6.07 -3.69 -5.79
N TYR A 203 6.48 -2.50 -5.36
CA TYR A 203 7.28 -2.34 -4.16
C TYR A 203 6.46 -2.70 -2.92
N GLU A 204 5.22 -2.21 -2.82
CA GLU A 204 4.32 -2.50 -1.71
C GLU A 204 4.12 -4.01 -1.49
N LEU A 205 4.00 -4.76 -2.59
CA LEU A 205 3.71 -6.19 -2.59
C LEU A 205 4.97 -7.08 -2.67
N ARG A 206 6.18 -6.51 -2.66
CA ARG A 206 7.45 -7.24 -2.92
C ARG A 206 7.72 -8.42 -1.99
N SER A 207 7.19 -8.39 -0.77
CA SER A 207 7.36 -9.47 0.20
C SER A 207 6.30 -10.58 0.10
N VAL A 208 5.18 -10.35 -0.59
CA VAL A 208 4.01 -11.24 -0.60
C VAL A 208 3.77 -11.97 -1.91
N CYS A 209 4.59 -11.74 -2.94
CA CYS A 209 4.63 -12.58 -4.15
C CYS A 209 6.04 -12.74 -4.73
N GLU A 210 6.26 -13.72 -5.63
CA GLU A 210 7.54 -13.92 -6.35
C GLU A 210 7.58 -13.22 -7.69
N TYR A 211 6.50 -13.39 -8.45
CA TYR A 211 6.27 -12.66 -9.67
C TYR A 211 4.92 -11.95 -9.59
N MET A 212 4.87 -10.74 -10.14
CA MET A 212 3.62 -10.04 -10.39
C MET A 212 3.43 -9.89 -11.89
N THR A 213 2.20 -10.04 -12.39
CA THR A 213 1.87 -9.74 -13.78
C THR A 213 0.76 -8.71 -13.83
N SER A 214 0.91 -7.65 -14.63
CA SER A 214 -0.04 -6.53 -14.65
C SER A 214 0.10 -5.66 -15.92
N CYS A 215 -0.73 -4.60 -16.03
CA CYS A 215 -0.66 -3.62 -17.12
C CYS A 215 -0.33 -2.18 -16.66
N GLN A 216 0.33 -1.39 -17.53
CA GLN A 216 0.67 0.02 -17.26
C GLN A 216 -0.48 0.99 -17.51
N PHE A 217 -1.40 0.67 -18.40
CA PHE A 217 -2.50 1.54 -18.80
C PHE A 217 -3.86 0.81 -18.74
N THR A 218 -4.95 1.52 -18.96
CA THR A 218 -6.31 0.96 -18.94
C THR A 218 -6.46 -0.21 -19.91
N MET A 219 -6.88 -1.36 -19.41
CA MET A 219 -7.14 -2.55 -20.23
C MET A 219 -8.46 -2.42 -20.98
N PRO A 220 -8.64 -3.11 -22.12
CA PRO A 220 -9.95 -3.20 -22.74
C PRO A 220 -10.94 -3.89 -21.80
N MET A 221 -12.19 -3.41 -21.76
CA MET A 221 -13.27 -4.03 -20.98
C MET A 221 -13.67 -5.36 -21.63
N GLU A 222 -13.02 -6.42 -21.16
CA GLU A 222 -13.09 -7.78 -21.67
C GLU A 222 -12.94 -8.73 -20.48
N ASN A 223 -13.29 -10.00 -20.71
CA ASN A 223 -12.99 -11.06 -19.78
C ASN A 223 -11.46 -11.33 -19.72
N ILE A 224 -10.97 -12.02 -18.68
CA ILE A 224 -9.56 -12.32 -18.38
C ILE A 224 -8.84 -12.80 -19.64
N LEU A 225 -8.08 -11.88 -20.24
CA LEU A 225 -7.56 -12.08 -21.59
C LEU A 225 -6.58 -13.26 -21.64
N GLY A 226 -7.02 -14.39 -22.20
CA GLY A 226 -6.14 -15.52 -22.47
C GLY A 226 -5.93 -16.46 -21.29
N ALA A 227 -6.80 -16.42 -20.27
CA ALA A 227 -6.75 -17.36 -19.15
C ALA A 227 -6.74 -18.82 -19.60
N ASP A 228 -7.63 -19.18 -20.53
CA ASP A 228 -7.68 -20.50 -21.16
C ASP A 228 -6.34 -20.90 -21.81
N LEU A 229 -5.60 -19.95 -22.40
CA LEU A 229 -4.33 -20.21 -23.06
C LEU A 229 -3.20 -20.52 -22.07
N TRP A 230 -3.01 -19.72 -21.02
CA TRP A 230 -1.94 -19.99 -20.05
C TRP A 230 -2.30 -21.12 -19.09
N LEU A 231 -3.56 -21.26 -18.69
CA LEU A 231 -4.01 -22.37 -17.84
C LEU A 231 -3.98 -23.69 -18.61
N GLY A 232 -4.34 -23.67 -19.89
CA GLY A 232 -4.17 -24.81 -20.79
C GLY A 232 -2.70 -25.22 -20.92
N TRP A 233 -1.79 -24.25 -21.10
CA TRP A 233 -0.36 -24.51 -21.12
C TRP A 233 0.16 -25.08 -19.79
N LEU A 234 -0.36 -24.61 -18.65
CA LEU A 234 0.07 -25.06 -17.33
C LEU A 234 -0.16 -26.56 -17.12
N LYS A 235 -1.23 -27.12 -17.68
CA LYS A 235 -1.52 -28.56 -17.58
C LYS A 235 -0.35 -29.44 -18.02
N ASP A 236 0.23 -29.10 -19.16
CA ASP A 236 1.35 -29.83 -19.75
C ASP A 236 2.71 -29.42 -19.15
N ASN A 237 2.73 -28.34 -18.36
CA ASN A 237 3.96 -27.69 -17.86
C ASN A 237 3.90 -27.41 -16.36
N LYS A 238 3.19 -28.25 -15.59
CA LYS A 238 2.91 -27.99 -14.18
C LYS A 238 4.16 -27.82 -13.31
N THR A 239 5.26 -28.48 -13.66
CA THR A 239 6.57 -28.40 -12.98
C THR A 239 7.49 -27.30 -13.52
N SER A 240 7.02 -26.47 -14.46
CA SER A 240 7.80 -25.34 -14.98
C SER A 240 8.07 -24.31 -13.89
N SER A 241 9.15 -23.55 -14.06
CA SER A 241 9.51 -22.50 -13.11
C SER A 241 8.45 -21.40 -13.04
N ASN A 242 8.35 -20.74 -11.89
CA ASN A 242 7.47 -19.59 -11.70
C ASN A 242 7.74 -18.48 -12.73
N GLU A 243 9.00 -18.27 -13.12
CA GLU A 243 9.39 -17.33 -14.17
C GLU A 243 8.78 -17.69 -15.54
N ASN A 244 8.90 -18.95 -15.95
CA ASN A 244 8.35 -19.39 -17.24
C ASN A 244 6.82 -19.33 -17.23
N TYR A 245 6.19 -19.68 -16.11
CA TYR A 245 4.74 -19.60 -15.99
C TYR A 245 4.25 -18.15 -15.99
N ALA A 246 4.87 -17.25 -15.22
CA ALA A 246 4.53 -15.82 -15.23
C ALA A 246 4.74 -15.19 -16.62
N ARG A 247 5.82 -15.55 -17.35
CA ARG A 247 6.01 -15.13 -18.74
C ARG A 247 4.87 -15.63 -19.63
N LYS A 248 4.44 -16.88 -19.44
CA LYS A 248 3.32 -17.46 -20.22
C LYS A 248 2.02 -16.70 -20.02
N VAL A 249 1.74 -16.22 -18.80
CA VAL A 249 0.59 -15.34 -18.55
C VAL A 249 0.67 -14.11 -19.46
N VAL A 250 1.80 -13.41 -19.49
CA VAL A 250 2.00 -12.21 -20.33
C VAL A 250 1.83 -12.52 -21.82
N GLU A 251 2.47 -13.59 -22.32
CA GLU A 251 2.35 -14.00 -23.72
C GLU A 251 0.90 -14.30 -24.12
N SER A 252 0.16 -15.01 -23.26
CA SER A 252 -1.23 -15.38 -23.50
C SER A 252 -2.17 -14.17 -23.51
N VAL A 253 -1.95 -13.20 -22.62
CA VAL A 253 -2.69 -11.92 -22.62
C VAL A 253 -2.48 -11.19 -23.94
N ILE A 254 -1.23 -11.05 -24.37
CA ILE A 254 -0.90 -10.33 -25.61
C ILE A 254 -1.41 -11.09 -26.85
N GLN A 255 -1.32 -12.42 -26.85
CA GLN A 255 -1.87 -13.25 -27.92
C GLN A 255 -3.40 -13.07 -28.02
N ARG A 256 -4.12 -13.05 -26.89
CA ARG A 256 -5.57 -12.83 -26.89
C ARG A 256 -5.90 -11.41 -27.33
N ALA A 257 -5.15 -10.41 -26.88
CA ALA A 257 -5.31 -9.02 -27.30
C ALA A 257 -5.13 -8.84 -28.81
N GLN A 258 -4.12 -9.48 -29.41
CA GLN A 258 -3.89 -9.52 -30.85
C GLN A 258 -5.08 -10.14 -31.60
N PHE A 259 -5.55 -11.31 -31.13
CA PHE A 259 -6.69 -11.99 -31.72
C PHE A 259 -7.97 -11.13 -31.67
N LYS A 260 -8.23 -10.48 -30.53
CA LYS A 260 -9.38 -9.58 -30.35
C LYS A 260 -9.17 -8.19 -30.96
N GLN A 261 -7.99 -7.89 -31.49
CA GLN A 261 -7.63 -6.58 -32.02
C GLN A 261 -7.80 -5.44 -30.98
N LYS A 262 -7.39 -5.67 -29.74
CA LYS A 262 -7.52 -4.71 -28.63
C LYS A 262 -6.16 -4.24 -28.14
N THR A 263 -5.89 -2.94 -28.18
CA THR A 263 -4.66 -2.37 -27.61
C THR A 263 -4.50 -2.78 -26.15
N THR A 264 -3.40 -3.47 -25.82
CA THR A 264 -3.15 -4.05 -24.51
C THR A 264 -1.66 -4.13 -24.24
N HIS A 265 -1.25 -3.68 -23.06
CA HIS A 265 0.09 -3.90 -22.50
C HIS A 265 0.00 -4.90 -21.36
N TYR A 266 1.01 -5.76 -21.23
CA TYR A 266 1.17 -6.59 -20.05
C TYR A 266 2.64 -6.87 -19.75
N ALA A 267 2.99 -6.96 -18.46
CA ALA A 267 4.37 -7.11 -18.00
C ALA A 267 4.48 -8.21 -16.93
N MET A 268 5.66 -8.84 -16.88
CA MET A 268 6.11 -9.72 -15.81
C MET A 268 7.13 -8.97 -14.96
N ILE A 269 6.84 -8.85 -13.67
CA ILE A 269 7.66 -8.17 -12.68
C ILE A 269 8.25 -9.19 -11.72
N LYS A 270 9.58 -9.16 -11.56
CA LYS A 270 10.33 -10.01 -10.63
C LYS A 270 10.45 -9.29 -9.28
N MET A 271 9.71 -9.76 -8.29
CA MET A 271 9.49 -9.03 -7.03
C MET A 271 10.76 -8.90 -6.19
N SER A 272 11.71 -9.84 -6.31
CA SER A 272 13.00 -9.80 -5.63
C SER A 272 13.91 -8.64 -6.07
N GLU A 273 13.65 -8.02 -7.22
CA GLU A 273 14.42 -6.86 -7.72
C GLU A 273 13.79 -5.52 -7.34
N MET A 274 12.59 -5.51 -6.74
CA MET A 274 11.87 -4.26 -6.46
C MET A 274 12.57 -3.39 -5.42
N GLN A 275 13.33 -3.98 -4.49
CA GLN A 275 14.16 -3.22 -3.56
C GLN A 275 15.26 -2.44 -4.30
N ASN A 276 15.91 -3.08 -5.28
CA ASN A 276 16.96 -2.47 -6.10
C ASN A 276 16.40 -1.37 -7.01
N LEU A 277 15.26 -1.62 -7.64
CA LEU A 277 14.57 -0.62 -8.47
C LEU A 277 14.11 0.59 -7.63
N GLY A 278 13.52 0.35 -6.45
CA GLY A 278 13.13 1.43 -5.53
C GLY A 278 14.31 2.29 -5.09
N ALA A 279 15.46 1.68 -4.77
CA ALA A 279 16.67 2.42 -4.41
C ALA A 279 17.23 3.25 -5.59
N ALA A 280 17.22 2.69 -6.81
CA ALA A 280 17.66 3.39 -8.01
C ALA A 280 16.77 4.59 -8.33
N LEU A 281 15.44 4.42 -8.24
CA LEU A 281 14.47 5.51 -8.44
C LEU A 281 14.59 6.59 -7.36
N GLY A 282 14.71 6.19 -6.09
CA GLY A 282 14.94 7.13 -4.99
C GLY A 282 16.19 8.00 -5.20
N THR A 283 17.31 7.36 -5.57
CA THR A 283 18.56 8.06 -5.87
C THR A 283 18.40 8.99 -7.07
N PHE A 284 17.75 8.53 -8.14
CA PHE A 284 17.48 9.34 -9.33
C PHE A 284 16.61 10.56 -9.02
N GLY A 285 15.54 10.39 -8.23
CA GLY A 285 14.67 11.48 -7.78
C GLY A 285 15.45 12.54 -7.00
N ASN A 286 16.26 12.13 -6.03
CA ASN A 286 17.12 13.05 -5.26
C ASN A 286 18.10 13.82 -6.15
N ILE A 287 18.66 13.17 -7.16
CA ILE A 287 19.60 13.79 -8.10
C ILE A 287 18.89 14.80 -9.01
N LEU A 288 17.67 14.50 -9.48
CA LEU A 288 16.89 15.49 -10.21
C LEU A 288 16.57 16.72 -9.35
N VAL A 289 16.28 16.53 -8.05
CA VAL A 289 16.09 17.64 -7.11
C VAL A 289 17.37 18.47 -6.93
N GLN A 290 18.51 17.81 -6.76
CA GLN A 290 19.80 18.46 -6.49
C GLN A 290 20.38 19.15 -7.74
N GLU A 291 20.38 18.47 -8.88
CA GLU A 291 21.10 18.87 -10.08
C GLU A 291 20.17 19.49 -11.15
N GLY A 292 18.85 19.30 -11.03
CA GLY A 292 17.89 19.83 -12.00
C GLY A 292 17.85 21.35 -12.05
N GLY A 293 18.24 22.04 -10.97
CA GLY A 293 18.40 23.49 -10.94
C GLY A 293 17.15 24.25 -11.40
N GLN A 294 17.30 25.11 -12.42
CA GLN A 294 16.20 25.85 -13.05
C GLN A 294 15.59 25.10 -14.27
N HIS A 295 16.04 23.88 -14.54
CA HIS A 295 15.69 23.10 -15.75
C HIS A 295 14.48 22.19 -15.55
N TRP A 296 13.59 22.49 -14.60
CA TRP A 296 12.35 21.74 -14.38
C TRP A 296 11.42 21.73 -15.61
N GLY A 297 11.54 22.72 -16.50
CA GLY A 297 10.89 22.68 -17.81
C GLY A 297 11.35 21.52 -18.69
N GLU A 298 12.64 21.13 -18.64
CA GLU A 298 13.15 19.96 -19.35
C GLU A 298 12.64 18.65 -18.71
N VAL A 299 12.50 18.60 -17.38
CA VAL A 299 11.87 17.46 -16.68
C VAL A 299 10.40 17.33 -17.08
N LEU A 300 9.66 18.44 -17.16
CA LEU A 300 8.27 18.46 -17.62
C LEU A 300 8.14 18.06 -19.09
N ASN A 301 9.07 18.49 -19.95
CA ASN A 301 9.09 18.05 -21.35
C ASN A 301 9.30 16.54 -21.44
N ALA A 302 10.26 15.99 -20.68
CA ALA A 302 10.50 14.56 -20.65
C ALA A 302 9.27 13.77 -20.16
N TRP A 303 8.61 14.27 -19.11
CA TRP A 303 7.34 13.75 -18.59
C TRP A 303 6.22 13.77 -19.64
N ASN A 304 6.08 14.85 -20.40
CA ASN A 304 5.07 14.95 -21.46
C ASN A 304 5.29 13.92 -22.56
N SER A 305 6.55 13.56 -22.83
CA SER A 305 6.93 12.61 -23.87
C SER A 305 6.71 11.14 -23.51
N THR A 306 6.31 10.82 -22.28
CA THR A 306 6.02 9.42 -21.88
C THR A 306 4.56 9.01 -22.07
N HIS A 307 3.65 9.96 -22.21
CA HIS A 307 2.22 9.72 -22.37
C HIS A 307 1.88 9.64 -23.85
N ALA A 308 1.48 8.46 -24.30
CA ALA A 308 1.39 8.15 -25.72
C ALA A 308 -0.01 7.74 -26.16
N THR A 309 -0.91 7.42 -25.22
CA THR A 309 -2.30 7.06 -25.51
C THR A 309 -3.28 7.72 -24.54
N ASN A 310 -4.55 7.77 -24.94
CA ASN A 310 -5.66 8.13 -24.04
C ASN A 310 -5.98 7.03 -23.00
N LEU A 311 -5.28 5.89 -23.05
CA LEU A 311 -5.39 4.83 -22.05
C LEU A 311 -4.43 5.06 -20.88
N ASP A 312 -3.41 5.91 -21.07
CA ASP A 312 -2.48 6.28 -20.02
C ASP A 312 -3.19 7.12 -18.97
N ASN A 313 -2.92 6.84 -17.69
CA ASN A 313 -3.19 7.81 -16.65
C ASN A 313 -2.12 8.91 -16.76
N PRO A 314 -2.51 10.20 -16.87
CA PRO A 314 -1.56 11.30 -17.03
C PRO A 314 -0.52 11.41 -15.92
N THR A 315 -0.76 10.82 -14.74
CA THR A 315 0.18 10.88 -13.63
C THR A 315 1.06 9.63 -13.52
N TYR A 316 0.86 8.61 -14.36
CA TYR A 316 1.56 7.33 -14.30
C TYR A 316 2.55 7.24 -15.46
N VAL A 317 3.80 7.54 -15.13
CA VAL A 317 4.86 7.76 -16.10
C VAL A 317 5.67 6.50 -16.30
N ASP A 318 5.84 6.06 -17.55
CA ASP A 318 6.70 4.94 -17.89
C ASP A 318 8.15 5.22 -17.47
N ILE A 319 8.67 4.42 -16.54
CA ILE A 319 9.98 4.68 -15.92
C ILE A 319 11.11 4.61 -16.94
N ARG A 320 11.07 3.60 -17.82
CA ARG A 320 12.12 3.38 -18.81
C ARG A 320 12.12 4.55 -19.80
N GLU A 321 10.95 4.92 -20.29
CA GLU A 321 10.83 6.00 -21.26
C GLU A 321 11.15 7.35 -20.63
N PHE A 322 10.73 7.60 -19.39
CA PHE A 322 11.07 8.84 -18.69
C PHE A 322 12.58 9.06 -18.62
N THR A 323 13.35 8.01 -18.27
CA THR A 323 14.82 8.13 -18.23
C THR A 323 15.46 8.29 -19.61
N ASN A 324 14.87 7.73 -20.67
CA ASN A 324 15.29 8.00 -22.05
C ASN A 324 15.04 9.48 -22.40
N GLN A 325 13.86 9.98 -22.07
CA GLN A 325 13.43 11.34 -22.39
C GLN A 325 14.20 12.39 -21.59
N ILE A 326 14.56 12.12 -20.34
CA ILE A 326 15.45 12.97 -19.54
C ILE A 326 16.84 13.09 -20.19
N GLN A 327 17.42 11.97 -20.65
CA GLN A 327 18.69 11.98 -21.38
C GLN A 327 18.60 12.57 -22.80
N ALA A 328 17.39 12.78 -23.32
CA ALA A 328 17.18 13.47 -24.59
C ALA A 328 17.09 15.00 -24.42
N GLN A 329 17.01 15.51 -23.17
CA GLN A 329 16.86 16.94 -22.95
C GLN A 329 18.19 17.69 -23.16
N PRO A 330 18.16 18.91 -23.74
CA PRO A 330 19.38 19.63 -24.13
C PRO A 330 20.36 19.89 -22.99
N THR A 331 19.88 20.23 -21.80
CA THR A 331 20.74 20.56 -20.66
C THR A 331 20.93 19.34 -19.76
N LEU A 332 19.86 18.63 -19.40
CA LEU A 332 19.96 17.48 -18.48
C LEU A 332 20.89 16.37 -19.02
N SER A 333 20.96 16.21 -20.34
CA SER A 333 21.88 15.25 -21.00
C SER A 333 23.36 15.59 -20.85
N THR A 334 23.71 16.82 -20.46
CA THR A 334 25.09 17.25 -20.23
C THR A 334 25.54 17.05 -18.78
N ILE A 335 24.60 16.77 -17.87
CA ILE A 335 24.86 16.58 -16.44
C ILE A 335 25.20 15.11 -16.20
N ASN A 336 26.49 14.80 -16.06
CA ASN A 336 27.01 13.43 -15.92
C ASN A 336 26.32 12.61 -14.83
N LEU A 337 25.96 13.24 -13.70
CA LEU A 337 25.30 12.56 -12.59
C LEU A 337 23.86 12.14 -12.95
N ILE A 338 23.12 12.98 -13.66
CA ILE A 338 21.78 12.66 -14.18
C ILE A 338 21.87 11.53 -15.21
N VAL A 339 22.79 11.65 -16.18
CA VAL A 339 22.99 10.64 -17.23
C VAL A 339 23.33 9.27 -16.62
N SER A 340 24.25 9.23 -15.66
CA SER A 340 24.64 7.98 -14.99
C SER A 340 23.48 7.35 -14.23
N ASN A 341 22.63 8.15 -13.58
CA ASN A 341 21.49 7.62 -12.83
C ASN A 341 20.31 7.21 -13.71
N CYS A 342 20.10 7.86 -14.86
CA CYS A 342 19.20 7.32 -15.89
C CYS A 342 19.64 5.91 -16.33
N ASN A 343 20.94 5.69 -16.54
CA ASN A 343 21.47 4.35 -16.85
C ASN A 343 21.21 3.36 -15.70
N ASN A 344 21.44 3.77 -14.45
CA ASN A 344 21.20 2.92 -13.27
C ASN A 344 19.73 2.50 -13.15
N VAL A 345 18.80 3.44 -13.31
CA VAL A 345 17.36 3.15 -13.30
C VAL A 345 16.98 2.20 -14.44
N ARG A 346 17.50 2.41 -15.65
CA ARG A 346 17.25 1.48 -16.78
C ARG A 346 17.80 0.08 -16.54
N ASN A 347 18.97 -0.04 -15.92
CA ASN A 347 19.50 -1.35 -15.54
C ASN A 347 18.62 -2.02 -14.48
N ALA A 348 18.17 -1.26 -13.47
CA ALA A 348 17.31 -1.77 -12.41
C ALA A 348 15.93 -2.20 -12.93
N ILE A 349 15.29 -1.41 -13.81
CA ILE A 349 13.99 -1.80 -14.40
C ILE A 349 14.13 -2.96 -15.40
N ASN A 350 15.25 -3.08 -16.12
CA ASN A 350 15.52 -4.29 -16.93
C ASN A 350 15.63 -5.56 -16.09
N ALA A 351 16.20 -5.47 -14.88
CA ALA A 351 16.26 -6.59 -13.96
C ALA A 351 14.89 -6.90 -13.33
N ALA A 352 14.14 -5.85 -12.95
CA ALA A 352 12.83 -5.98 -12.33
C ALA A 352 11.72 -6.38 -13.31
N VAL A 353 11.85 -6.06 -14.60
CA VAL A 353 10.89 -6.40 -15.66
C VAL A 353 11.57 -7.31 -16.69
N PRO A 354 11.76 -8.60 -16.37
CA PRO A 354 12.39 -9.56 -17.28
C PRO A 354 11.62 -9.80 -18.59
N PHE A 355 10.31 -9.51 -18.61
CA PHE A 355 9.50 -9.60 -19.82
C PHE A 355 8.36 -8.60 -19.79
N THR A 356 8.13 -7.90 -20.90
CA THR A 356 7.00 -7.00 -21.12
C THR A 356 6.71 -6.94 -22.59
N ASP A 357 5.44 -6.79 -22.95
CA ASP A 357 5.03 -6.68 -24.34
C ASP A 357 3.76 -5.83 -24.46
N THR A 358 3.52 -5.29 -25.66
CA THR A 358 2.36 -4.46 -25.95
C THR A 358 1.89 -4.68 -27.37
N TYR A 359 0.63 -5.05 -27.49
CA TYR A 359 -0.06 -5.01 -28.76
C TYR A 359 -0.79 -3.67 -28.91
N PHE A 360 -0.55 -2.98 -30.01
CA PHE A 360 -1.28 -1.78 -30.38
C PHE A 360 -2.14 -2.04 -31.62
N HIS A 361 -3.45 -1.85 -31.47
CA HIS A 361 -4.37 -1.91 -32.59
C HIS A 361 -4.36 -0.59 -33.38
N SER A 362 -4.31 -0.70 -34.71
CA SER A 362 -4.33 0.46 -35.63
C SER A 362 -5.55 1.36 -35.36
N PRO A 363 -5.43 2.70 -35.45
CA PRO A 363 -4.25 3.48 -35.87
C PRO A 363 -3.28 3.81 -34.74
N THR A 364 -3.49 3.31 -33.52
CA THR A 364 -2.57 3.57 -32.41
C THR A 364 -1.28 2.80 -32.66
N GLN A 365 -0.16 3.50 -32.81
CA GLN A 365 1.21 2.95 -32.83
C GLN A 365 2.11 3.86 -31.97
N PRO A 366 1.92 3.86 -30.64
CA PRO A 366 2.63 4.72 -29.72
C PRO A 366 4.00 4.14 -29.34
N VAL A 367 4.61 4.74 -28.31
CA VAL A 367 5.93 4.40 -27.77
C VAL A 367 5.94 2.99 -27.16
N PRO A 368 7.03 2.21 -27.34
CA PRO A 368 7.24 0.96 -26.59
C PRO A 368 7.12 1.17 -25.09
N ARG A 369 6.56 0.19 -24.39
CA ARG A 369 6.29 0.24 -22.96
C ARG A 369 7.36 -0.51 -22.17
N GLY A 370 7.85 0.12 -21.10
CA GLY A 370 8.95 -0.35 -20.27
C GLY A 370 8.55 -1.36 -19.19
N GLY A 371 7.25 -1.58 -18.99
CA GLY A 371 6.65 -2.57 -18.11
C GLY A 371 6.30 -2.10 -16.70
N LEU A 372 6.79 -0.93 -16.27
CA LEU A 372 6.41 -0.31 -15.00
C LEU A 372 6.31 1.20 -15.13
N ASN A 373 5.22 1.74 -14.59
CA ASN A 373 5.02 3.17 -14.36
C ASN A 373 5.49 3.58 -12.97
N VAL A 374 5.68 4.88 -12.76
CA VAL A 374 5.86 5.53 -11.46
C VAL A 374 4.97 6.78 -11.38
N TYR A 375 4.49 7.10 -10.19
CA TYR A 375 3.63 8.26 -9.99
C TYR A 375 4.43 9.58 -10.07
N ILE A 376 4.04 10.43 -11.02
CA ILE A 376 4.56 11.79 -11.22
C ILE A 376 3.39 12.71 -11.63
N PRO A 377 2.64 13.28 -10.67
CA PRO A 377 1.72 14.38 -10.95
C PRO A 377 2.48 15.63 -11.41
N TRP A 378 1.81 16.48 -12.19
CA TRP A 378 2.37 17.77 -12.65
C TRP A 378 1.56 18.99 -12.16
N GLN A 379 0.31 18.81 -11.72
CA GLN A 379 -0.53 19.85 -11.10
C GLN A 379 -0.90 19.49 -9.66
N VAL A 380 -1.21 20.53 -8.88
CA VAL A 380 -1.63 20.46 -7.46
C VAL A 380 -2.90 19.69 -7.24
N ASN A 381 -3.90 19.92 -8.08
CA ASN A 381 -5.18 19.22 -8.01
C ASN A 381 -5.04 17.72 -8.35
N GLN A 382 -3.92 17.33 -8.94
CA GLN A 382 -3.51 15.96 -9.21
C GLN A 382 -2.46 15.46 -8.21
N TYR A 383 -1.98 16.34 -7.31
CA TYR A 383 -0.93 16.06 -6.33
C TYR A 383 -1.54 15.43 -5.10
N VAL A 384 -1.44 14.10 -5.03
CA VAL A 384 -1.88 13.25 -3.93
C VAL A 384 -0.73 12.67 -3.06
N PRO A 385 0.59 12.92 -3.27
CA PRO A 385 1.63 12.33 -2.41
C PRO A 385 1.53 12.66 -0.92
N ASP A 386 1.00 13.83 -0.59
CA ASP A 386 0.81 14.31 0.80
C ASP A 386 -0.54 13.84 1.39
N SER A 387 -1.31 13.05 0.63
CA SER A 387 -2.45 12.33 1.21
C SER A 387 -1.95 11.28 2.20
N VAL A 388 -2.74 11.06 3.24
CA VAL A 388 -2.54 9.96 4.20
C VAL A 388 -2.39 8.61 3.48
N SER A 389 -3.01 8.46 2.30
CA SER A 389 -3.03 7.21 1.53
C SER A 389 -1.75 6.94 0.75
N TYR A 390 -1.12 7.94 0.12
CA TYR A 390 0.15 7.71 -0.60
C TYR A 390 1.33 7.55 0.38
N SER A 391 1.32 8.35 1.45
CA SER A 391 2.36 8.33 2.48
C SER A 391 2.35 7.08 3.38
N SER A 392 1.28 6.29 3.36
CA SER A 392 1.18 5.01 4.08
C SER A 392 1.82 3.83 3.33
N LEU A 393 2.16 3.99 2.05
CA LEU A 393 2.86 2.97 1.27
C LEU A 393 4.29 2.77 1.77
N GLN A 394 4.77 1.52 1.76
CA GLN A 394 6.19 1.20 1.98
C GLN A 394 7.10 1.86 0.94
N TRP A 395 6.56 2.20 -0.24
CA TRP A 395 7.25 2.98 -1.27
C TRP A 395 7.88 4.27 -0.74
N ARG A 396 7.32 4.86 0.33
CA ARG A 396 7.86 6.04 1.00
C ARG A 396 9.34 5.89 1.37
N ALA A 397 9.79 4.68 1.69
CA ALA A 397 11.19 4.39 2.02
C ALA A 397 12.19 4.72 0.89
N THR A 398 11.72 4.88 -0.35
CA THR A 398 12.55 5.28 -1.49
C THR A 398 12.86 6.78 -1.52
N ASN A 399 12.16 7.60 -0.74
CA ASN A 399 12.19 9.07 -0.83
C ASN A 399 11.67 9.66 -2.16
N TRP A 400 11.02 8.87 -3.02
CA TRP A 400 10.48 9.37 -4.30
C TRP A 400 9.50 10.55 -4.15
N HIS A 401 8.74 10.58 -3.05
CA HIS A 401 7.84 11.68 -2.71
C HIS A 401 8.54 13.06 -2.66
N SER A 402 9.82 13.12 -2.29
CA SER A 402 10.61 14.37 -2.29
C SER A 402 10.83 14.91 -3.71
N PHE A 403 11.04 14.01 -4.68
CA PHE A 403 11.12 14.40 -6.10
C PHE A 403 9.76 14.91 -6.59
N VAL A 404 8.68 14.16 -6.36
CA VAL A 404 7.35 14.52 -6.85
C VAL A 404 6.87 15.86 -6.29
N SER A 405 7.05 16.07 -4.99
CA SER A 405 6.73 17.33 -4.31
C SER A 405 7.51 18.50 -4.90
N THR A 406 8.82 18.34 -5.10
CA THR A 406 9.67 19.37 -5.70
C THR A 406 9.32 19.65 -7.15
N PHE A 407 9.00 18.62 -7.93
CA PHE A 407 8.61 18.75 -9.34
C PHE A 407 7.34 19.58 -9.50
N VAL A 408 6.25 19.23 -8.78
CA VAL A 408 4.99 20.00 -8.83
C VAL A 408 5.18 21.44 -8.34
N ARG A 409 5.98 21.63 -7.28
CA ARG A 409 6.31 22.97 -6.76
C ARG A 409 7.06 23.82 -7.79
N SER A 410 8.05 23.26 -8.45
CA SER A 410 8.90 23.98 -9.41
C SER A 410 8.14 24.44 -10.65
N LEU A 411 6.96 23.87 -10.91
CA LEU A 411 6.05 24.28 -11.98
C LEU A 411 5.00 25.31 -11.56
N GLY A 412 5.11 25.86 -10.34
CA GLY A 412 4.20 26.87 -9.80
C GLY A 412 2.93 26.32 -9.17
N GLY A 413 2.93 25.03 -8.81
CA GLY A 413 1.78 24.37 -8.20
C GLY A 413 1.68 24.46 -6.67
N GLY A 414 2.73 24.25 -5.89
CA GLY A 414 2.54 23.83 -4.49
C GLY A 414 2.19 24.91 -3.46
N ASP A 415 1.82 24.42 -2.27
CA ASP A 415 1.73 25.11 -0.97
C ASP A 415 3.04 25.88 -0.66
N PRO A 416 3.02 27.06 -0.01
CA PRO A 416 4.22 27.79 0.40
C PRO A 416 5.30 26.90 1.02
N THR A 417 6.52 27.03 0.50
CA THR A 417 7.68 26.26 0.96
C THR A 417 8.19 26.79 2.28
N GLY A 418 8.75 25.89 3.09
CA GLY A 418 9.34 26.23 4.38
C GLY A 418 10.46 25.30 4.79
N ARG A 419 10.94 25.51 6.01
CA ARG A 419 11.93 24.65 6.68
C ARG A 419 11.18 23.59 7.49
N CYS A 420 11.58 22.34 7.38
CA CYS A 420 11.13 21.27 8.28
C CYS A 420 12.27 20.73 9.14
N CYS A 421 12.06 20.62 10.44
CA CYS A 421 13.02 20.10 11.40
C CYS A 421 12.64 18.71 11.91
N TYR A 422 13.53 17.73 11.77
CA TYR A 422 13.33 16.34 12.20
C TYR A 422 14.02 16.06 13.52
N ASN A 423 13.47 15.12 14.31
CA ASN A 423 14.06 14.45 15.48
C ASN A 423 14.97 15.35 16.36
N ASN A 424 14.46 15.73 17.54
CA ASN A 424 15.22 16.47 18.56
C ASN A 424 15.98 17.70 17.99
N ASN A 425 15.43 18.29 16.91
CA ASN A 425 15.90 19.52 16.28
C ASN A 425 17.33 19.47 15.70
N THR A 426 17.83 18.31 15.28
CA THR A 426 19.23 18.19 14.79
C THR A 426 19.38 18.12 13.27
N GLN A 427 18.30 17.83 12.54
CA GLN A 427 18.32 17.69 11.08
C GLN A 427 17.20 18.53 10.44
N CYS A 428 17.47 19.11 9.27
CA CYS A 428 16.54 20.02 8.59
C CYS A 428 16.39 19.66 7.12
N ALA A 429 15.21 19.91 6.56
CA ALA A 429 14.96 19.93 5.11
C ALA A 429 14.48 21.30 4.65
N ASP A 430 15.11 21.78 3.57
CA ASP A 430 14.66 22.93 2.79
C ASP A 430 13.52 22.54 1.85
N ASN A 431 12.68 23.52 1.52
CA ASN A 431 11.58 23.38 0.57
C ASN A 431 10.56 22.28 0.95
N ALA A 432 10.36 22.04 2.25
CA ALA A 432 9.34 21.10 2.74
C ALA A 432 7.96 21.78 2.86
N THR A 433 6.88 21.05 2.58
CA THR A 433 5.52 21.50 2.94
C THR A 433 5.26 21.25 4.44
N GLN A 434 4.22 21.89 4.98
CA GLN A 434 3.75 21.59 6.32
C GLN A 434 3.33 20.13 6.44
N ALA A 435 2.73 19.55 5.39
CA ALA A 435 2.32 18.16 5.35
C ALA A 435 3.51 17.18 5.27
N ASP A 436 4.51 17.45 4.42
CA ASP A 436 5.79 16.72 4.36
C ASP A 436 6.40 16.62 5.76
N CYS A 437 6.38 17.75 6.47
CA CYS A 437 6.93 17.87 7.81
C CYS A 437 6.13 17.11 8.86
N ASN A 438 4.82 17.28 8.86
CA ASN A 438 3.92 16.60 9.78
C ASN A 438 3.97 15.06 9.60
N GLY A 439 4.09 14.58 8.35
CA GLY A 439 4.10 13.16 8.03
C GLY A 439 5.31 12.37 8.58
N VAL A 440 6.42 13.05 8.88
CA VAL A 440 7.63 12.47 9.53
C VAL A 440 7.79 12.94 10.98
N GLY A 441 6.79 13.60 11.55
CA GLY A 441 6.84 14.13 12.93
C GLY A 441 7.83 15.28 13.11
N GLY A 442 8.06 16.08 12.07
CA GLY A 442 8.91 17.27 12.12
C GLY A 442 8.17 18.57 12.46
N VAL A 443 8.93 19.63 12.74
CA VAL A 443 8.42 20.99 13.03
C VAL A 443 8.61 21.89 11.81
N TRP A 444 7.50 22.46 11.32
CA TRP A 444 7.49 23.26 10.09
C TRP A 444 7.54 24.77 10.33
N THR A 445 8.17 25.51 9.42
CA THR A 445 8.18 26.98 9.39
C THR A 445 8.09 27.50 7.96
N GLU A 446 7.00 28.21 7.64
CA GLU A 446 6.77 28.84 6.33
C GLU A 446 7.87 29.83 5.94
N GLY A 447 8.29 29.81 4.67
CA GLY A 447 9.23 30.78 4.08
C GLY A 447 10.66 30.72 4.61
N ALA A 448 10.96 29.80 5.54
CA ALA A 448 12.27 29.65 6.15
C ALA A 448 13.14 28.62 5.40
N THR A 449 14.46 28.76 5.52
CA THR A 449 15.44 27.79 4.98
C THR A 449 16.35 27.23 6.07
N CYS A 450 16.97 26.08 5.79
CA CYS A 450 18.00 25.37 6.54
C CYS A 450 19.32 26.14 6.67
N ALA A 451 19.42 27.37 6.16
CA ALA A 451 20.58 28.23 6.34
C ALA A 451 20.97 28.40 7.82
N GLN A 452 19.99 28.24 8.73
CA GLN A 452 20.22 28.02 10.15
C GLN A 452 19.73 26.62 10.51
N GLY A 453 20.65 25.73 10.92
CA GLY A 453 20.35 24.35 11.30
C GLY A 453 19.24 24.26 12.36
N CYS A 454 18.64 23.08 12.53
CA CYS A 454 17.41 22.94 13.30
C CYS A 454 17.52 23.16 14.82
N GLY A 455 18.67 23.51 15.40
CA GLY A 455 18.76 23.75 16.85
C GLY A 455 19.78 24.82 17.20
N GLY A 456 19.35 25.83 17.96
CA GLY A 456 20.25 26.78 18.62
C GLY A 456 19.74 28.21 18.75
N GLY A 457 18.56 28.40 19.33
CA GLY A 457 18.10 29.70 19.80
C GLY A 457 16.78 29.52 20.52
N GLY A 458 16.82 29.19 21.81
CA GLY A 458 15.62 29.21 22.65
C GLY A 458 14.91 30.54 22.44
N GLN A 459 13.60 30.49 22.22
CA GLN A 459 12.81 31.70 22.10
C GLN A 459 13.00 32.48 23.41
N GLN A 460 13.23 33.80 23.35
CA GLN A 460 13.19 34.62 24.57
C GLN A 460 11.77 34.59 25.10
N CYS A 461 11.51 33.71 26.07
CA CYS A 461 10.23 33.59 26.73
C CYS A 461 10.03 34.79 27.66
N ALA A 462 8.80 35.24 27.79
CA ALA A 462 8.48 36.45 28.53
C ALA A 462 9.00 36.37 29.98
N THR A 463 9.60 37.44 30.49
CA THR A 463 10.16 37.49 31.85
C THR A 463 9.25 38.21 32.84
N THR A 464 8.11 38.73 32.37
CA THR A 464 7.11 39.42 33.18
C THR A 464 5.70 38.92 32.85
N CYS A 465 4.81 38.92 33.85
CA CYS A 465 3.47 38.36 33.72
C CYS A 465 2.58 39.10 32.71
N ASP A 466 2.74 40.41 32.59
CA ASP A 466 2.01 41.25 31.63
C ASP A 466 2.37 40.94 30.17
N GLN A 467 3.54 40.34 29.94
CA GLN A 467 4.03 39.92 28.62
C GLN A 467 3.93 38.40 28.40
N ALA A 468 3.22 37.68 29.28
CA ALA A 468 3.20 36.21 29.29
C ALA A 468 2.99 35.61 27.89
N SER A 469 3.88 34.68 27.52
CA SER A 469 3.86 34.02 26.23
C SER A 469 2.62 33.13 26.10
N ALA A 470 1.82 33.36 25.05
CA ALA A 470 0.64 32.54 24.80
C ALA A 470 1.06 31.12 24.38
N ILE A 471 0.54 30.12 25.09
CA ILE A 471 0.81 28.70 24.81
C ILE A 471 -0.49 27.92 24.58
N GLN A 472 -0.35 26.77 23.95
CA GLN A 472 -1.43 25.81 23.65
C GLN A 472 -1.23 24.54 24.48
N LEU A 473 -2.33 23.89 24.83
CA LEU A 473 -2.28 22.59 25.48
C LEU A 473 -1.61 21.55 24.56
N ASN A 474 -0.90 20.60 25.16
CA ASN A 474 -0.19 19.49 24.53
C ASN A 474 0.99 19.86 23.61
N GLN A 475 1.43 21.13 23.61
CA GLN A 475 2.64 21.57 22.92
C GLN A 475 3.82 21.69 23.89
N ILE A 476 5.02 21.33 23.42
CA ILE A 476 6.28 21.52 24.16
C ILE A 476 6.86 22.87 23.76
N TYR A 477 7.25 23.66 24.76
CA TYR A 477 7.88 24.96 24.61
C TYR A 477 9.27 24.94 25.19
N SER A 478 10.28 25.23 24.37
CA SER A 478 11.68 25.31 24.80
C SER A 478 12.08 26.76 25.04
N CYS A 479 12.47 27.08 26.27
CA CYS A 479 12.85 28.42 26.73
C CYS A 479 14.23 28.40 27.38
N ASP A 480 14.88 29.55 27.43
CA ASP A 480 16.12 29.73 28.19
C ASP A 480 15.92 30.77 29.29
N LEU A 481 16.09 30.34 30.54
CA LEU A 481 15.85 31.19 31.70
C LEU A 481 17.11 31.98 32.04
N GLN A 482 17.08 33.27 31.70
CA GLN A 482 18.20 34.20 31.87
C GLN A 482 18.05 35.00 33.16
N GLY A 483 18.86 34.71 34.19
CA GLY A 483 18.83 35.46 35.45
C GLY A 483 19.43 34.73 36.66
N GLY A 484 19.29 35.37 37.84
CA GLY A 484 19.59 34.76 39.14
C GLY A 484 18.31 34.31 39.86
N ARG A 485 18.46 33.73 41.05
CA ARG A 485 17.38 33.21 41.90
C ARG A 485 16.16 34.14 41.96
N GLY A 486 15.00 33.62 41.58
CA GLY A 486 13.73 34.38 41.51
C GLY A 486 13.39 34.96 40.13
N ALA A 487 14.23 34.75 39.11
CA ALA A 487 13.85 34.96 37.71
C ALA A 487 12.83 33.91 37.27
N ALA A 488 11.83 34.32 36.49
CA ALA A 488 10.79 33.43 35.99
C ALA A 488 10.45 33.75 34.53
N ASN A 489 10.12 32.70 33.78
CA ASN A 489 9.44 32.84 32.50
C ASN A 489 7.93 32.69 32.67
N TRP A 490 7.19 33.54 31.99
CA TRP A 490 5.74 33.66 32.13
C TRP A 490 5.02 33.16 30.88
N PHE A 491 4.06 32.29 31.11
CA PHE A 491 3.20 31.71 30.08
C PHE A 491 1.74 31.98 30.40
N ARG A 492 0.91 32.06 29.36
CA ARG A 492 -0.55 32.15 29.50
C ARG A 492 -1.22 31.07 28.65
N VAL A 493 -2.16 30.35 29.24
CA VAL A 493 -2.92 29.29 28.58
C VAL A 493 -4.40 29.44 28.90
N GLY A 494 -5.24 29.33 27.87
CA GLY A 494 -6.69 29.28 28.05
C GLY A 494 -7.10 27.93 28.61
N ILE A 495 -7.80 27.93 29.74
CA ILE A 495 -8.29 26.71 30.39
C ILE A 495 -9.82 26.70 30.49
N THR A 496 -10.36 25.49 30.58
CA THR A 496 -11.74 25.19 31.01
C THR A 496 -11.69 24.28 32.24
N THR A 497 -12.84 23.98 32.85
CA THR A 497 -12.88 23.08 34.01
C THR A 497 -12.24 21.73 33.70
N GLY A 498 -11.27 21.31 34.51
CA GLY A 498 -10.56 20.06 34.29
C GLY A 498 -9.30 19.88 35.15
N THR A 499 -8.68 18.71 35.01
CA THR A 499 -7.38 18.39 35.61
C THR A 499 -6.29 18.65 34.56
N PHE A 500 -5.30 19.44 34.94
CA PHE A 500 -4.19 19.84 34.08
C PHE A 500 -2.88 19.35 34.66
N ARG A 501 -2.07 18.71 33.82
CA ARG A 501 -0.74 18.22 34.09
C ARG A 501 0.29 19.22 33.57
N PHE A 502 1.28 19.53 34.39
CA PHE A 502 2.36 20.47 34.10
C PHE A 502 3.67 19.72 34.14
N GLU A 503 4.44 19.84 33.06
CA GLU A 503 5.67 19.08 32.89
C GLU A 503 6.81 20.03 32.54
N VAL A 504 7.90 19.97 33.31
CA VAL A 504 9.14 20.73 33.06
C VAL A 504 10.29 19.73 32.94
N ALA A 505 11.08 19.83 31.87
CA ALA A 505 12.26 19.01 31.64
C ALA A 505 13.49 19.87 31.43
N THR A 506 14.63 19.43 31.97
CA THR A 506 15.87 20.22 32.00
C THR A 506 17.05 19.34 31.59
N ALA A 507 18.01 19.92 30.86
CA ALA A 507 19.17 19.16 30.39
C ALA A 507 20.28 19.04 31.45
N GLN A 508 20.22 19.82 32.54
CA GLN A 508 21.36 20.01 33.47
C GLN A 508 21.04 19.70 34.95
N GLY A 509 19.85 19.21 35.28
CA GLY A 509 19.49 18.91 36.67
C GLY A 509 19.30 20.16 37.54
N ASN A 510 18.92 21.28 36.92
CA ASN A 510 18.58 22.54 37.59
C ASN A 510 17.23 22.39 38.32
N ASP A 511 17.07 23.13 39.43
CA ASP A 511 15.89 23.11 40.30
C ASP A 511 14.90 24.22 39.90
N TYR A 512 13.69 23.85 39.49
CA TYR A 512 12.65 24.77 38.98
C TYR A 512 11.38 24.75 39.83
N ASP A 513 10.85 25.92 40.16
CA ASP A 513 9.52 26.03 40.76
C ASP A 513 8.49 26.42 39.70
N VAL A 514 7.35 25.73 39.67
CA VAL A 514 6.22 26.10 38.80
C VAL A 514 5.09 26.63 39.64
N TYR A 515 4.71 27.89 39.38
CA TYR A 515 3.62 28.58 40.05
C TYR A 515 2.51 28.93 39.07
N THR A 516 1.26 28.68 39.47
CA THR A 516 0.08 29.08 38.68
C THR A 516 -0.70 30.20 39.37
N PHE A 517 -1.12 31.22 38.61
CA PHE A 517 -1.83 32.40 39.11
C PHE A 517 -3.02 32.75 38.20
N SER A 518 -4.07 33.33 38.78
CA SER A 518 -5.24 33.76 38.01
C SER A 518 -5.91 35.01 38.61
N PRO A 519 -5.74 36.21 38.01
CA PRO A 519 -4.66 36.67 37.12
C PRO A 519 -3.41 37.14 37.93
N CYS A 520 -2.28 37.36 37.23
CA CYS A 520 -0.97 37.83 37.74
C CYS A 520 -0.91 38.19 39.25
N GLY A 521 -0.42 37.26 40.09
CA GLY A 521 -0.17 37.51 41.51
C GLY A 521 -1.39 37.44 42.44
N SER A 522 -2.60 37.19 41.92
CA SER A 522 -3.75 36.78 42.74
C SER A 522 -3.87 35.25 42.70
N GLY A 523 -3.61 34.64 43.87
CA GLY A 523 -3.31 33.22 43.97
C GLY A 523 -4.49 32.29 43.66
N LEU A 524 -4.22 31.30 42.80
CA LEU A 524 -4.86 29.99 42.86
C LEU A 524 -3.77 28.98 43.22
N GLY A 525 -3.98 28.27 44.32
CA GLY A 525 -2.97 27.46 45.00
C GLY A 525 -2.72 26.11 44.33
N CYS A 526 -1.89 26.11 43.28
CA CYS A 526 -1.17 24.91 42.85
C CYS A 526 0.30 25.25 42.60
N GLN A 527 1.19 24.59 43.34
CA GLN A 527 2.64 24.77 43.30
C GLN A 527 3.32 23.42 43.44
N SER A 528 4.49 23.27 42.81
CA SER A 528 5.40 22.11 42.92
C SER A 528 6.84 22.61 43.07
N GLU A 529 7.70 21.82 43.72
CA GLU A 529 9.14 22.11 43.93
C GLU A 529 10.07 21.09 43.22
N ALA A 530 10.58 21.53 42.06
CA ALA A 530 11.64 21.13 41.12
C ALA A 530 12.84 20.20 41.38
N THR A 531 12.93 19.25 42.32
CA THR A 531 14.26 18.60 42.53
C THR A 531 14.60 17.45 41.56
N GLY A 532 15.16 17.73 40.37
CA GLY A 532 15.78 16.71 39.50
C GLY A 532 15.66 16.88 37.97
N SER A 533 15.67 15.77 37.21
CA SER A 533 15.76 15.77 35.74
C SER A 533 14.43 15.97 35.00
N THR A 534 13.29 15.78 35.67
CA THR A 534 11.97 15.99 35.08
C THR A 534 10.92 16.11 36.17
N GLU A 535 10.07 17.12 36.09
CA GLU A 535 8.92 17.28 36.97
C GLU A 535 7.59 17.16 36.27
N ASP A 536 6.62 16.66 37.04
CA ASP A 536 5.30 16.28 36.58
C ASP A 536 4.30 16.36 37.75
N PHE A 537 3.39 17.33 37.69
CA PHE A 537 2.33 17.47 38.69
C PHE A 537 1.00 17.85 38.04
N THR A 538 -0.09 17.58 38.76
CA THR A 538 -1.45 17.83 38.28
C THR A 538 -2.22 18.76 39.20
N CYS A 539 -3.00 19.68 38.61
CA CYS A 539 -3.88 20.60 39.31
C CYS A 539 -5.29 20.56 38.73
N ASP A 540 -6.28 20.65 39.60
CA ASP A 540 -7.68 20.80 39.20
C ASP A 540 -8.07 22.27 39.17
N PHE A 541 -8.65 22.71 38.06
CA PHE A 541 -9.19 24.06 37.90
C PHE A 541 -10.68 24.02 37.57
N THR A 542 -11.45 24.95 38.14
CA THR A 542 -12.89 25.12 37.88
C THR A 542 -13.17 26.48 37.27
N GLY A 543 -13.94 26.52 36.19
CA GLY A 543 -14.25 27.74 35.43
C GLY A 543 -13.50 27.80 34.10
N SER A 544 -13.65 28.91 33.38
CA SER A 544 -12.96 29.16 32.11
C SER A 544 -12.26 30.51 32.12
N GLY A 545 -11.03 30.58 31.63
CA GLY A 545 -10.26 31.81 31.56
C GLY A 545 -8.78 31.56 31.28
N ASP A 546 -7.99 32.63 31.30
CA ASP A 546 -6.53 32.54 31.13
C ASP A 546 -5.86 32.21 32.47
N LEU A 547 -5.10 31.11 32.49
CA LEU A 547 -4.19 30.77 33.57
C LEU A 547 -2.80 31.31 33.25
N TYR A 548 -2.20 32.04 34.19
CA TYR A 548 -0.84 32.57 34.08
C TYR A 548 0.11 31.67 34.87
N ILE A 549 1.18 31.22 34.23
CA ILE A 549 2.11 30.23 34.77
C ILE A 549 3.49 30.87 34.81
N ALA A 550 4.11 30.87 35.99
CA ALA A 550 5.50 31.25 36.16
C ALA A 550 6.33 29.98 36.35
N VAL A 551 7.29 29.76 35.46
CA VAL A 551 8.35 28.76 35.64
C VAL A 551 9.58 29.52 36.13
N ALA A 552 9.93 29.34 37.40
CA ALA A 552 11.05 30.01 38.06
C ALA A 552 12.17 29.02 38.34
N ILE A 553 13.42 29.50 38.42
CA ILE A 553 14.56 28.67 38.83
C ILE A 553 15.01 29.08 40.22
N TRP A 554 15.33 28.10 41.06
CA TRP A 554 15.86 28.37 42.39
C TRP A 554 17.36 28.65 42.33
N ASP A 555 18.14 27.88 41.56
CA ASP A 555 19.58 28.08 41.39
C ASP A 555 20.05 27.79 39.95
N GLY A 556 20.73 28.78 39.33
CA GLY A 556 21.39 28.70 38.02
C GLY A 556 20.43 28.77 36.81
N GLY A 557 20.70 29.64 35.84
CA GLY A 557 19.91 29.77 34.60
C GLY A 557 20.23 28.70 33.54
N GLY A 558 19.33 28.48 32.59
CA GLY A 558 19.56 27.54 31.49
C GLY A 558 18.30 27.08 30.75
N PRO A 559 18.47 26.26 29.70
CA PRO A 559 17.39 25.82 28.84
C PRO A 559 16.49 24.79 29.53
N PHE A 560 15.18 24.96 29.34
CA PHE A 560 14.16 24.02 29.79
C PHE A 560 13.06 23.84 28.74
N ASP A 561 12.42 22.68 28.79
CA ASP A 561 11.20 22.38 28.04
C ASP A 561 10.00 22.40 28.99
N PHE A 562 8.89 22.97 28.53
CA PHE A 562 7.66 23.10 29.30
C PHE A 562 6.43 22.66 28.50
N ARG A 563 5.54 21.88 29.14
CA ARG A 563 4.29 21.42 28.55
C ARG A 563 3.14 21.48 29.56
N VAL A 564 1.95 21.80 29.07
CA VAL A 564 0.69 21.70 29.83
C VAL A 564 -0.28 20.78 29.08
N THR A 565 -0.83 19.79 29.77
CA THR A 565 -1.77 18.82 29.19
C THR A 565 -3.03 18.72 30.03
N GLN A 566 -4.21 18.76 29.41
CA GLN A 566 -5.44 18.42 30.12
C GLN A 566 -5.56 16.88 30.18
N VAL A 567 -5.54 16.33 31.40
CA VAL A 567 -5.53 14.87 31.65
C VAL A 567 -6.87 14.34 32.18
N GLY A 568 -7.84 15.22 32.48
CA GLY A 568 -9.17 14.84 32.95
C GLY A 568 -10.17 16.00 32.95
N ILE A 569 -11.45 15.66 33.11
CA ILE A 569 -12.54 16.62 33.34
C ILE A 569 -13.04 16.39 34.78
N THR A 570 -12.90 17.39 35.65
CA THR A 570 -13.36 17.31 37.04
C THR A 570 -14.85 17.64 37.12
N ASP A 571 -15.69 16.61 37.11
CA ASP A 571 -17.08 16.72 37.56
C ASP A 571 -17.09 16.65 39.09
N GLN A 572 -17.00 17.79 39.79
CA GLN A 572 -17.58 18.10 41.13
C GLN A 572 -16.81 19.27 41.81
N PRO A 573 -17.50 20.24 42.45
CA PRO A 573 -16.86 21.31 43.21
C PRO A 573 -16.45 20.84 44.61
N GLY A 574 -15.14 20.82 44.88
CA GLY A 574 -14.58 20.85 46.23
C GLY A 574 -13.96 19.55 46.76
N SER A 575 -12.66 19.36 46.55
CA SER A 575 -11.69 19.06 47.62
C SER A 575 -10.28 18.99 47.02
N ILE A 576 -9.36 19.80 47.55
CA ILE A 576 -7.93 19.69 47.27
C ILE A 576 -7.43 18.47 48.07
N ALA A 577 -6.96 17.43 47.38
CA ALA A 577 -6.21 16.36 48.01
C ALA A 577 -4.72 16.52 47.62
N LEU A 578 -3.94 17.09 48.53
CA LEU A 578 -2.48 17.04 48.49
C LEU A 578 -2.03 15.58 48.72
N LYS A 579 -1.13 15.10 47.86
CA LYS A 579 -0.21 14.01 48.19
C LYS A 579 1.20 14.45 47.89
#